data_AF-A0A9W7ASE4-F1
#
_entry.id   AF-A0A9W7ASE4-F1
#
_cell.length_a   1.000
_cell.length_b   1.000
_cell.length_c   1.000
_cell.angle_alpha   90.00
_cell.angle_beta   90.00
_cell.angle_gamma   90.00
#
_symmetry.space_group_name_H-M   'P 1'
#
loop_
_entity.id
_entity.type
_entity.pdbx_description
1 polymer ?
#
loop_
_entity_poly.entity_id
_entity_poly.type
_entity_poly.pdbx_seq_one_letter_code
_entity_poly.pdbx_strand_id
1 'polypeptide(L)'
;MLNDELDAPLMSSVEADAVAFYDEDAVLTMSSHVASGYIILLTADKDMALPALLDGNVVDAAFGLSSHAVSASTATRRLISSTKNYVKKLTPDMQMKSVSCYEQLFKIVIKYHEAMNDAGLVRCCKEGEIRRVALVEMRRVFSAIDSHAGVPPPPSFDSQADEKDGEIN
;
A
#
# COMPACT_ATOMS: atom_id res chain seq x y z
N MET A 1 33.15 45.12 -17.64
CA MET A 1 32.74 43.77 -18.08
C MET A 1 32.45 43.00 -16.80
N LEU A 2 31.22 43.11 -16.32
CA LEU A 2 30.76 42.66 -15.00
C LEU A 2 29.81 41.48 -15.23
N ASN A 3 30.21 40.35 -14.66
CA ASN A 3 29.46 39.19 -14.21
C ASN A 3 28.16 38.81 -14.96
N ASP A 4 28.26 37.74 -15.75
CA ASP A 4 27.15 36.85 -16.09
C ASP A 4 26.57 36.23 -14.80
N GLU A 5 25.45 36.77 -14.33
CA GLU A 5 24.57 36.11 -13.37
C GLU A 5 23.90 34.91 -14.06
N LEU A 6 24.47 33.72 -13.82
CA LEU A 6 23.80 32.45 -14.11
C LEU A 6 22.61 32.31 -13.14
N ASP A 7 21.42 32.67 -13.61
CA ASP A 7 20.15 32.27 -13.01
C ASP A 7 20.03 30.74 -13.09
N ALA A 8 20.48 30.06 -12.02
CA ALA A 8 20.19 28.65 -11.83
C ALA A 8 18.67 28.52 -11.55
N PRO A 9 17.92 27.71 -12.32
CA PRO A 9 16.53 27.46 -12.00
C PRO A 9 16.48 26.72 -10.67
N LEU A 10 15.89 27.38 -9.66
CA LEU A 10 15.38 26.76 -8.44
C LEU A 10 14.33 25.72 -8.84
N MET A 11 14.80 24.52 -9.19
CA MET A 11 14.00 23.30 -9.17
C MET A 11 13.68 23.04 -7.70
N SER A 12 12.65 23.74 -7.22
CA SER A 12 11.92 23.43 -6.00
C SER A 12 11.59 21.94 -6.04
N SER A 13 12.36 21.16 -5.27
CA SER A 13 12.09 19.77 -4.97
C SER A 13 10.82 19.70 -4.14
N VAL A 14 9.68 19.88 -4.81
CA VAL A 14 8.45 19.27 -4.35
C VAL A 14 8.72 17.78 -4.50
N GLU A 15 9.28 17.19 -3.43
CA GLU A 15 9.09 15.77 -3.16
C GLU A 15 7.57 15.62 -3.10
N ALA A 16 6.97 15.33 -4.26
CA ALA A 16 5.59 14.96 -4.35
C ALA A 16 5.51 13.69 -3.52
N ASP A 17 5.03 13.82 -2.28
CA ASP A 17 4.75 12.71 -1.38
C ASP A 17 4.14 11.60 -2.22
N ALA A 18 4.95 10.57 -2.50
CA ALA A 18 4.53 9.49 -3.36
C ALA A 18 3.34 8.84 -2.68
N VAL A 19 2.17 8.94 -3.30
CA VAL A 19 0.93 8.43 -2.72
C VAL A 19 1.05 6.91 -2.68
N ALA A 20 1.34 6.37 -1.49
CA ALA A 20 1.31 4.93 -1.28
C ALA A 20 -0.08 4.38 -1.64
N PHE A 21 -0.14 3.25 -2.34
CA PHE A 21 -1.41 2.61 -2.71
C PHE A 21 -2.11 1.95 -1.52
N TYR A 22 -1.35 1.55 -0.49
CA TYR A 22 -1.86 0.87 0.69
C TYR A 22 -0.95 1.13 1.90
N ASP A 23 -1.45 0.79 3.09
CA ASP A 23 -0.68 0.75 4.34
C ASP A 23 -0.42 -0.71 4.72
N GLU A 24 0.84 -1.15 4.65
CA GLU A 24 1.18 -2.58 4.79
C GLU A 24 0.80 -3.14 6.16
N ASP A 25 0.97 -2.36 7.22
CA ASP A 25 0.69 -2.79 8.59
C ASP A 25 -0.81 -2.84 8.85
N ALA A 26 -1.53 -1.83 8.34
CA ALA A 26 -2.98 -1.80 8.42
C ALA A 26 -3.62 -2.96 7.62
N VAL A 27 -3.06 -3.30 6.46
CA VAL A 27 -3.54 -4.40 5.61
C VAL A 27 -3.28 -5.76 6.26
N LEU A 28 -2.08 -5.99 6.81
CA LEU A 28 -1.75 -7.28 7.41
C LEU A 28 -2.55 -7.59 8.67
N THR A 29 -2.99 -6.56 9.39
CA THR A 29 -3.80 -6.71 10.60
C THR A 29 -5.29 -6.90 10.29
N MET A 30 -5.72 -6.73 9.04
CA MET A 30 -7.07 -7.05 8.59
C MET A 30 -7.36 -8.55 8.73
N SER A 31 -8.57 -8.90 9.18
CA SER A 31 -8.99 -10.30 9.25
C SER A 31 -9.07 -10.96 7.87
N SER A 32 -8.70 -12.24 7.80
CA SER A 32 -8.81 -13.04 6.57
C SER A 32 -10.24 -13.10 6.02
N HIS A 33 -11.26 -13.05 6.87
CA HIS A 33 -12.66 -13.04 6.44
C HIS A 33 -13.03 -11.78 5.66
N VAL A 34 -12.60 -10.60 6.13
CA VAL A 34 -12.81 -9.33 5.42
C VAL A 34 -12.06 -9.34 4.07
N ALA A 35 -10.81 -9.79 4.06
CA ALA A 35 -10.03 -9.94 2.83
C ALA A 35 -10.74 -10.86 1.82
N SER A 36 -11.28 -12.00 2.29
CA SER A 36 -12.05 -12.94 1.47
C SER A 36 -13.31 -12.30 0.86
N GLY A 37 -14.03 -11.51 1.66
CA GLY A 37 -15.20 -10.77 1.18
C GLY A 37 -14.87 -9.82 0.02
N TYR A 38 -13.74 -9.12 0.11
CA TYR A 38 -13.29 -8.24 -0.96
C TYR A 38 -12.82 -9.00 -2.21
N ILE A 39 -12.19 -10.17 -2.06
CA ILE A 39 -11.87 -11.00 -3.24
C ILE A 39 -13.15 -11.41 -3.97
N ILE A 40 -14.17 -11.87 -3.25
CA ILE A 40 -15.47 -12.23 -3.86
C ILE A 40 -16.04 -11.01 -4.58
N LEU A 41 -16.03 -9.85 -3.94
CA LEU A 41 -16.51 -8.60 -4.53
C LEU A 41 -15.78 -8.23 -5.83
N LEU A 42 -14.45 -8.38 -5.87
CA LEU A 42 -13.63 -8.03 -7.03
C LEU A 42 -13.67 -9.07 -8.16
N THR A 43 -13.94 -10.34 -7.85
CA THR A 43 -13.87 -11.44 -8.82
C THR A 43 -15.23 -11.88 -9.36
N ALA A 44 -16.33 -11.61 -8.63
CA ALA A 44 -17.67 -12.03 -9.02
C ALA A 44 -18.18 -11.29 -10.28
N ASP A 45 -17.80 -10.03 -10.46
CA ASP A 45 -18.18 -9.24 -11.61
C ASP A 45 -17.11 -8.19 -11.95
N LYS A 46 -16.51 -8.31 -13.14
CA LYS A 46 -15.47 -7.40 -13.61
C LYS A 46 -15.99 -5.98 -13.82
N ASP A 47 -17.25 -5.83 -14.18
CA ASP A 47 -17.87 -4.52 -14.42
C ASP A 47 -18.10 -3.77 -13.09
N MET A 48 -18.22 -4.52 -11.99
CA MET A 48 -18.37 -3.99 -10.64
C MET A 48 -17.04 -3.86 -9.88
N ALA A 49 -15.94 -4.37 -10.40
CA ALA A 49 -14.67 -4.42 -9.68
C ALA A 49 -14.06 -3.03 -9.45
N LEU A 50 -14.15 -2.12 -10.42
CA LEU A 50 -13.68 -0.73 -10.26
C LEU A 50 -14.60 0.09 -9.32
N PRO A 51 -15.94 0.05 -9.45
CA PRO A 51 -16.84 0.62 -8.44
C PRO A 51 -16.61 0.06 -7.04
N ALA A 52 -16.41 -1.26 -6.91
CA ALA A 52 -16.07 -1.89 -5.64
C ALA A 52 -14.75 -1.34 -5.07
N LEU A 53 -13.74 -1.18 -5.93
CA LEU A 53 -12.45 -0.63 -5.53
C LEU A 53 -12.59 0.78 -4.95
N LEU A 54 -13.28 1.66 -5.67
CA LEU A 54 -13.31 3.09 -5.40
C LEU A 54 -14.38 3.48 -4.37
N ASP A 55 -15.59 2.95 -4.54
CA ASP A 55 -16.78 3.36 -3.80
C ASP A 55 -17.23 2.26 -2.81
N GLY A 56 -16.83 0.99 -3.02
CA GLY A 56 -17.15 -0.16 -2.17
C GLY A 56 -16.25 -0.36 -0.96
N ASN A 57 -15.49 0.65 -0.55
CA ASN A 57 -14.60 0.65 0.62
C ASN A 57 -13.39 -0.31 0.58
N VAL A 58 -13.07 -0.89 -0.58
CA VAL A 58 -11.88 -1.75 -0.74
C VAL A 58 -10.59 -0.99 -0.42
N VAL A 59 -10.43 0.21 -0.98
CA VAL A 59 -9.27 1.06 -0.66
C VAL A 59 -9.26 1.40 0.84
N ASP A 60 -10.40 1.76 1.43
CA ASP A 60 -10.48 2.07 2.86
C ASP A 60 -10.00 0.91 3.73
N ALA A 61 -10.41 -0.32 3.41
CA ALA A 61 -9.93 -1.52 4.09
C ALA A 61 -8.43 -1.73 3.93
N ALA A 62 -7.86 -1.39 2.77
CA ALA A 62 -6.43 -1.44 2.52
C ALA A 62 -5.62 -0.35 3.26
N PHE A 63 -6.28 0.56 3.96
CA PHE A 63 -5.68 1.51 4.89
C PHE A 63 -6.14 1.28 6.34
N GLY A 64 -6.69 0.09 6.63
CA GLY A 64 -7.18 -0.28 7.96
C GLY A 64 -8.41 0.49 8.42
N LEU A 65 -9.09 1.21 7.52
CA LEU A 65 -10.36 1.84 7.84
C LEU A 65 -11.47 0.80 7.74
N SER A 66 -11.81 0.23 8.89
CA SER A 66 -13.08 -0.45 9.07
C SER A 66 -14.20 0.59 9.13
N SER A 67 -15.37 0.26 8.58
CA SER A 67 -16.61 1.05 8.75
C SER A 67 -16.95 1.34 10.22
N HIS A 68 -16.37 0.58 11.15
CA HIS A 68 -16.55 0.72 12.59
C HIS A 68 -15.39 1.46 13.30
N ALA A 69 -14.32 1.81 12.60
CA ALA A 69 -13.17 2.53 13.18
C ALA A 69 -13.48 4.03 13.28
N VAL A 70 -14.02 4.44 14.43
CA VAL A 70 -14.38 5.85 14.72
C VAL A 70 -13.15 6.78 14.72
N SER A 71 -11.94 6.23 14.97
CA SER A 71 -10.70 7.00 15.17
C SER A 71 -9.72 6.94 13.98
N ALA A 72 -10.22 6.85 12.75
CA ALA A 72 -9.39 7.08 11.57
C ALA A 72 -8.81 8.50 11.59
N SER A 73 -7.47 8.63 11.52
CA SER A 73 -6.84 9.95 11.49
C SER A 73 -7.32 10.75 10.28
N THR A 74 -7.41 12.08 10.42
CA THR A 74 -7.72 12.98 9.29
C THR A 74 -6.72 12.80 8.14
N ALA A 75 -5.46 12.48 8.46
CA ALA A 75 -4.42 12.20 7.47
C ALA A 75 -4.73 10.94 6.64
N THR A 76 -5.11 9.83 7.29
CA THR A 76 -5.49 8.57 6.62
C THR A 76 -6.66 8.78 5.65
N ARG A 77 -7.69 9.51 6.07
CA ARG A 77 -8.84 9.81 5.19
C ARG A 77 -8.46 10.65 3.97
N ARG A 78 -7.56 11.63 4.15
CA ARG A 78 -7.02 12.43 3.03
C ARG A 78 -6.21 11.57 2.08
N LEU A 79 -5.38 10.66 2.61
CA LEU A 79 -4.59 9.73 1.82
C LEU A 79 -5.49 8.82 0.98
N ILE A 80 -6.47 8.17 1.60
CA ILE A 80 -7.45 7.33 0.88
C ILE A 80 -8.18 8.11 -0.22
N SER A 81 -8.64 9.33 0.11
CA SER A 81 -9.29 10.18 -0.89
C SER A 81 -8.36 10.49 -2.06
N SER A 82 -7.09 10.73 -1.77
CA SER A 82 -6.05 10.97 -2.79
C SER A 82 -5.78 9.73 -3.62
N THR A 83 -5.66 8.56 -3.02
CA THR A 83 -5.49 7.27 -3.71
C THR A 83 -6.68 6.96 -4.61
N LYS A 84 -7.92 7.11 -4.12
CA LYS A 84 -9.14 6.94 -4.93
C LYS A 84 -9.18 7.90 -6.11
N ASN A 85 -8.85 9.18 -5.88
CA ASN A 85 -8.79 10.18 -6.94
C ASN A 85 -7.69 9.90 -7.96
N TYR A 86 -6.55 9.36 -7.51
CA TYR A 86 -5.46 8.94 -8.37
C TYR A 86 -5.89 7.79 -9.28
N VAL A 87 -6.47 6.72 -8.71
CA VAL A 87 -6.98 5.58 -9.49
C VAL A 87 -8.05 6.03 -10.50
N LYS A 88 -8.96 6.94 -10.11
CA LYS A 88 -9.97 7.52 -11.03
C LYS A 88 -9.36 8.24 -12.24
N LYS A 89 -8.14 8.80 -12.11
CA LYS A 89 -7.45 9.53 -13.18
C LYS A 89 -6.57 8.63 -14.07
N LEU A 90 -6.35 7.37 -13.69
CA LEU A 90 -5.60 6.42 -14.51
C LEU A 90 -6.35 6.08 -15.80
N THR A 91 -5.61 5.61 -16.82
CA THR A 91 -6.22 5.04 -18.03
C THR A 91 -7.03 3.79 -17.68
N PRO A 92 -8.05 3.41 -18.47
CA PRO A 92 -8.87 2.23 -18.19
C PRO A 92 -8.04 0.95 -17.97
N ASP A 93 -7.01 0.73 -18.78
CA ASP A 93 -6.11 -0.43 -18.62
C ASP A 93 -5.37 -0.41 -17.28
N MET A 94 -4.93 0.77 -16.85
CA MET A 94 -4.23 0.95 -15.56
C MET A 94 -5.18 0.86 -14.37
N GLN A 95 -6.44 1.29 -14.52
CA GLN A 95 -7.49 1.06 -13.52
C GLN A 95 -7.74 -0.43 -13.30
N MET A 96 -7.83 -1.21 -14.37
CA MET A 96 -7.98 -2.67 -14.28
C MET A 96 -6.74 -3.34 -13.67
N LYS A 97 -5.53 -2.82 -13.96
CA LYS A 97 -4.32 -3.27 -13.24
C LYS A 97 -4.40 -2.94 -11.75
N SER A 98 -4.87 -1.75 -11.36
CA SER A 98 -5.08 -1.41 -9.94
C SER A 98 -6.03 -2.41 -9.27
N VAL A 99 -7.17 -2.72 -9.90
CA VAL A 99 -8.10 -3.75 -9.42
C VAL A 99 -7.39 -5.08 -9.20
N SER A 100 -6.60 -5.55 -10.17
CA SER A 100 -5.85 -6.80 -10.05
C SER A 100 -4.81 -6.76 -8.93
N CYS A 101 -4.16 -5.61 -8.70
CA CYS A 101 -3.22 -5.44 -7.60
C CYS A 101 -3.90 -5.54 -6.23
N TYR A 102 -5.05 -4.87 -6.04
CA TYR A 102 -5.80 -5.03 -4.78
C TYR A 102 -6.34 -6.46 -4.60
N GLU A 103 -6.80 -7.11 -5.67
CA GLU A 103 -7.19 -8.53 -5.60
C GLU A 103 -6.04 -9.42 -5.11
N GLN A 104 -4.84 -9.24 -5.67
CA GLN A 104 -3.65 -9.97 -5.25
C GLN A 104 -3.23 -9.63 -3.82
N LEU A 105 -3.34 -8.36 -3.42
CA LEU A 105 -3.08 -7.90 -2.05
C LEU A 105 -3.91 -8.70 -1.03
N PHE A 106 -5.22 -8.84 -1.25
CA PHE A 106 -6.09 -9.61 -0.34
C PHE A 106 -5.78 -11.10 -0.35
N LYS A 107 -5.37 -11.68 -1.48
CA LYS A 107 -4.90 -13.08 -1.54
C LYS A 107 -3.66 -13.29 -0.67
N ILE A 108 -2.74 -12.33 -0.65
CA ILE A 108 -1.55 -12.39 0.22
C ILE A 108 -1.96 -12.35 1.69
N VAL A 109 -2.92 -11.50 2.06
CA VAL A 109 -3.44 -11.45 3.44
C VAL A 109 -4.04 -12.79 3.87
N ILE A 110 -4.83 -13.45 3.01
CA ILE A 110 -5.39 -14.77 3.32
C ILE A 110 -4.26 -15.80 3.54
N LYS A 111 -3.30 -15.88 2.62
CA LYS A 111 -2.15 -16.79 2.73
C LYS A 111 -1.33 -16.54 3.99
N TYR A 112 -1.15 -15.27 4.36
CA TYR A 112 -0.49 -14.90 5.62
C TYR A 112 -1.21 -15.52 6.82
N HIS A 113 -2.53 -15.35 6.92
CA HIS A 113 -3.32 -15.93 8.01
C HIS A 113 -3.34 -17.46 8.00
N GLU A 114 -3.38 -18.09 6.82
CA GLU A 114 -3.26 -19.55 6.68
C GLU A 114 -1.91 -20.05 7.18
N ALA A 115 -0.81 -19.48 6.71
CA ALA A 115 0.55 -19.85 7.12
C ALA A 115 0.78 -19.61 8.63
N MET A 116 0.22 -18.52 9.14
CA MET A 116 0.21 -18.22 10.55
C MET A 116 -0.53 -19.34 11.30
N ASN A 117 -1.77 -19.67 10.93
CA ASN A 117 -2.58 -20.73 11.57
C ASN A 117 -1.89 -22.11 11.53
N ASP A 118 -1.30 -22.49 10.39
CA ASP A 118 -0.55 -23.74 10.21
C ASP A 118 0.67 -23.82 11.14
N ALA A 119 1.28 -22.68 11.48
CA ALA A 119 2.35 -22.59 12.45
C ALA A 119 1.86 -22.64 13.93
N GLY A 120 0.54 -22.70 14.18
CA GLY A 120 -0.05 -22.92 15.50
C GLY A 120 -0.17 -21.67 16.39
N LEU A 121 -0.73 -20.57 15.86
CA LEU A 121 -0.67 -19.22 16.45
C LEU A 121 -1.12 -19.08 17.91
N VAL A 122 -0.13 -18.85 18.79
CA VAL A 122 0.09 -17.59 19.53
C VAL A 122 1.61 -17.45 19.74
N ARG A 123 2.30 -16.48 19.09
CA ARG A 123 3.74 -16.18 19.28
C ARG A 123 4.74 -17.30 18.92
N CYS A 124 4.71 -17.80 17.68
CA CYS A 124 5.79 -18.67 17.21
C CYS A 124 7.00 -17.84 16.74
N CYS A 125 8.20 -18.39 16.88
CA CYS A 125 9.45 -17.80 16.38
C CYS A 125 9.49 -17.57 14.85
N LYS A 126 8.47 -18.04 14.12
CA LYS A 126 8.34 -17.89 12.67
C LYS A 126 7.45 -16.72 12.22
N GLU A 127 6.75 -16.04 13.14
CA GLU A 127 5.87 -14.91 12.79
C GLU A 127 6.62 -13.83 12.00
N GLY A 128 7.84 -13.47 12.45
CA GLY A 128 8.66 -12.48 11.77
C GLY A 128 9.01 -12.88 10.34
N GLU A 129 9.29 -14.16 10.09
CA GLU A 129 9.59 -14.67 8.75
C GLU A 129 8.35 -14.68 7.86
N ILE A 130 7.22 -15.18 8.35
CA ILE A 130 5.95 -15.21 7.61
C ILE A 130 5.49 -13.79 7.25
N ARG A 131 5.56 -12.86 8.21
CA ARG A 131 5.25 -11.44 7.98
C ARG A 131 6.17 -10.82 6.93
N ARG A 132 7.48 -11.06 7.03
CA ARG A 132 8.47 -10.54 6.06
C ARG A 132 8.18 -11.02 4.65
N VAL A 133 7.85 -12.30 4.47
CA VAL A 133 7.48 -12.86 3.16
C VAL A 133 6.25 -12.15 2.61
N ALA A 134 5.19 -12.00 3.41
CA ALA A 134 3.98 -11.32 3.00
C ALA A 134 4.25 -9.87 2.56
N LEU A 135 5.00 -9.09 3.34
CA LEU A 135 5.36 -7.71 3.00
C LEU A 135 6.11 -7.60 1.66
N VAL A 136 7.08 -8.48 1.42
CA VAL A 136 7.83 -8.51 0.15
C VAL A 136 6.90 -8.80 -1.04
N GLU A 137 5.96 -9.74 -0.88
CA GLU A 137 4.97 -10.02 -1.92
C GLU A 137 4.03 -8.83 -2.16
N MET A 138 3.57 -8.15 -1.12
CA MET A 138 2.70 -6.97 -1.26
C MET A 138 3.37 -5.86 -2.06
N ARG A 139 4.63 -5.53 -1.74
CA ARG A 139 5.40 -4.51 -2.48
C ARG A 139 5.59 -4.89 -3.95
N ARG A 140 5.83 -6.18 -4.21
CA ARG A 140 6.00 -6.69 -5.58
C ARG A 140 4.73 -6.56 -6.42
N VAL A 141 3.55 -6.64 -5.82
CA VAL A 141 2.28 -6.49 -6.53
C VAL A 141 2.12 -5.07 -7.08
N PHE A 142 2.53 -4.05 -6.33
CA PHE A 142 2.32 -2.65 -6.71
C PHE A 142 3.47 -2.01 -7.50
N SER A 143 4.68 -2.58 -7.48
CA SER A 143 5.80 -2.10 -8.29
C SER A 143 5.52 -2.13 -9.81
N ALA A 144 4.60 -3.00 -10.25
CA ALA A 144 4.14 -3.09 -11.63
C ALA A 144 3.32 -1.87 -12.10
N ILE A 145 2.70 -1.13 -11.17
CA ILE A 145 1.89 0.06 -11.48
C ILE A 145 2.77 1.32 -11.49
N ASP A 146 3.73 1.43 -10.57
CA ASP A 146 4.63 2.58 -10.47
C ASP A 146 5.54 2.73 -11.70
N SER A 147 5.91 1.63 -12.33
CA SER A 147 6.87 1.61 -13.46
C SER A 147 6.41 2.36 -14.72
N HIS A 148 5.11 2.61 -14.89
CA HIS A 148 4.54 3.15 -16.15
C HIS A 148 3.87 4.52 -16.02
N ALA A 149 3.73 5.07 -14.81
CA ALA A 149 2.96 6.30 -14.60
C ALA A 149 3.78 7.60 -14.65
N GLY A 150 5.11 7.53 -14.78
CA GLY A 150 5.97 8.70 -14.55
C GLY A 150 5.89 9.23 -13.11
N VAL A 151 5.31 8.44 -12.21
CA VAL A 151 5.26 8.68 -10.76
C VAL A 151 6.47 7.94 -10.18
N PRO A 152 7.35 8.63 -9.44
CA PRO A 152 8.50 7.99 -8.84
C PRO A 152 8.03 6.89 -7.88
N PRO A 153 8.75 5.74 -7.81
CA PRO A 153 8.42 4.68 -6.87
C PRO A 153 8.41 5.24 -5.43
N PRO A 154 7.59 4.68 -4.53
CA PRO A 154 7.59 5.10 -3.14
C PRO A 154 9.02 4.98 -2.57
N PRO A 155 9.44 5.92 -1.71
CA PRO A 155 10.74 5.85 -1.08
C PRO A 155 10.87 4.50 -0.39
N SER A 156 11.91 3.76 -0.75
CA SER A 156 12.29 2.53 -0.07
C SER A 156 12.47 2.87 1.41
N PHE A 157 11.57 2.38 2.27
CA PHE A 157 11.85 2.25 3.70
C PHE A 157 12.86 1.10 3.89
N ASP A 158 14.02 1.21 3.25
CA ASP A 158 15.19 0.48 3.72
C ASP A 158 15.53 1.14 5.04
N SER A 159 15.23 0.39 6.08
CA SER A 159 15.46 0.73 7.46
C SER A 159 16.86 1.31 7.61
N GLN A 160 16.94 2.60 7.93
CA GLN A 160 18.04 3.11 8.75
C GLN A 160 17.90 2.48 10.14
N ALA A 161 18.17 1.18 10.23
CA ALA A 161 18.67 0.57 11.44
C ALA A 161 20.18 0.82 11.42
N ASP A 162 20.56 2.09 11.59
CA ASP A 162 21.96 2.44 11.79
C ASP A 162 22.27 2.19 13.28
N GLU A 163 23.18 1.24 13.48
CA GLU A 163 23.75 0.82 14.74
C GLU A 163 24.29 2.04 15.49
N LYS A 164 23.63 2.44 16.58
CA LYS A 164 24.33 3.19 17.62
C LYS A 164 24.97 2.21 18.58
N ASP A 165 26.21 1.87 18.23
CA ASP A 165 27.20 1.30 19.13
C ASP A 165 27.24 2.09 20.45
N GLY A 166 27.16 1.32 21.53
CA GLY A 166 27.32 1.84 22.88
C GLY A 166 28.80 2.16 23.15
N GLU A 167 29.11 3.45 23.25
CA GLU A 167 30.30 3.92 23.93
C GLU A 167 30.02 3.96 25.43
N ILE A 168 30.58 2.99 26.15
CA ILE A 168 30.66 2.96 27.60
C ILE A 168 31.82 3.88 28.01
N ASN A 169 31.55 4.92 28.79
CA ASN A 169 32.53 5.62 29.63
C ASN A 169 32.03 5.63 31.07
#